data_AF-U5MWW9-F1
#
_entry.id   AF-U5MWW9-F1
#
_cell.length_a   1.000
_cell.length_b   1.000
_cell.length_c   1.000
_cell.angle_alpha   90.00
_cell.angle_beta   90.00
_cell.angle_gamma   90.00
#
_symmetry.space_group_name_H-M   'P 1'
#
loop_
_entity.id
_entity.type
_entity.pdbx_description
1 polymer ?
#
loop_
_entity_poly.entity_id
_entity_poly.type
_entity_poly.pdbx_seq_one_letter_code
_entity_poly.pdbx_strand_id
1 'polypeptide(L)'
;MSGKSFGSILKEMRENQGLSMHDLGKEVNISPGYVCRLETESRDNISMDYFSRLAKRLKMPASIILEIYPDCFVDDISGVIFTLDELIVHGNFIFAKKDSDIHIKLGLQRIVQELERHILCKTRESEARLLSEIDKFKDKY
;
A
#
# COMPACT_ATOMS: atom_id res chain seq x y z
N MET A 1 16.99 14.47 -0.27
CA MET A 1 16.04 15.33 -1.01
C MET A 1 14.89 15.62 -0.07
N SER A 2 14.52 16.89 0.09
CA SER A 2 13.51 17.34 1.07
C SER A 2 12.16 16.68 0.75
N GLY A 3 11.76 15.68 1.53
CA GLY A 3 10.48 14.99 1.36
C GLY A 3 9.34 15.97 1.52
N LYS A 4 8.40 15.99 0.57
CA LYS A 4 7.19 16.81 0.68
C LYS A 4 6.37 16.29 1.86
N SER A 5 5.87 17.19 2.71
CA SER A 5 4.99 16.84 3.83
C SER A 5 3.60 16.40 3.35
N PHE A 6 2.86 15.67 4.20
CA PHE A 6 1.45 15.34 3.95
C PHE A 6 0.62 16.56 3.54
N GLY A 7 0.74 17.67 4.28
CA GLY A 7 -0.03 18.89 4.03
C GLY A 7 0.25 19.50 2.66
N SER A 8 1.52 19.52 2.25
CA SER A 8 1.92 20.02 0.93
C SER A 8 1.38 19.16 -0.21
N ILE A 9 1.43 17.83 -0.06
CA ILE A 9 0.91 16.87 -1.03
C ILE A 9 -0.61 16.95 -1.12
N LEU A 10 -1.29 17.05 0.03
CA LEU A 10 -2.74 17.19 0.11
C LEU A 10 -3.21 18.43 -0.66
N LYS A 11 -2.53 19.56 -0.45
CA LYS A 11 -2.80 20.82 -1.15
C LYS A 11 -2.61 20.68 -2.66
N GLU A 12 -1.46 20.13 -3.08
CA GLU A 12 -1.14 19.93 -4.50
C GLU A 12 -2.19 19.03 -5.18
N MET A 13 -2.57 17.92 -4.57
CA MET A 13 -3.59 17.01 -5.12
C MET A 13 -4.97 17.67 -5.20
N ARG A 14 -5.36 18.46 -4.19
CA ARG A 14 -6.62 19.21 -4.20
C ARG A 14 -6.64 20.23 -5.35
N GLU A 15 -5.57 20.99 -5.50
CA GLU A 15 -5.45 22.05 -6.51
C GLU A 15 -5.38 21.47 -7.93
N ASN A 16 -4.68 20.35 -8.13
CA ASN A 16 -4.64 19.63 -9.40
C ASN A 16 -6.01 19.11 -9.84
N GLN A 17 -6.96 18.91 -8.91
CA GLN A 17 -8.34 18.55 -9.20
C GLN A 17 -9.28 19.77 -9.29
N GLY A 18 -8.77 21.00 -9.16
CA GLY A 18 -9.57 22.22 -9.20
C GLY A 18 -10.52 22.39 -8.02
N LEU A 19 -10.29 21.69 -6.91
CA LEU A 19 -11.18 21.71 -5.74
C LEU A 19 -10.81 22.86 -4.79
N SER A 20 -11.80 23.56 -4.26
CA SER A 20 -11.58 24.43 -3.09
C SER A 20 -11.47 23.60 -1.81
N MET A 21 -10.93 24.19 -0.73
CA MET A 21 -10.94 23.54 0.59
C MET A 21 -12.36 23.24 1.07
N HIS A 22 -13.32 24.08 0.66
CA HIS A 22 -14.73 23.89 0.99
C HIS A 22 -15.31 22.68 0.24
N ASP A 23 -14.99 22.52 -1.03
CA ASP A 23 -15.46 21.39 -1.84
C ASP A 23 -14.90 20.07 -1.31
N LEU A 24 -13.59 20.03 -1.07
CA LEU A 24 -12.95 18.85 -0.49
C LEU A 24 -13.58 18.54 0.87
N GLY A 25 -13.68 19.53 1.76
CA GLY A 25 -14.26 19.35 3.09
C GLY A 25 -15.68 18.80 3.05
N LYS A 26 -16.52 19.30 2.14
CA LYS A 26 -17.89 18.81 1.95
C LYS A 26 -17.93 17.35 1.48
N GLU A 27 -17.08 16.99 0.52
CA GLU A 27 -17.07 15.64 -0.07
C GLU A 27 -16.54 14.57 0.88
N VAL A 28 -15.52 14.91 1.69
CA VAL A 28 -15.00 14.02 2.73
C VAL A 28 -15.58 14.32 4.11
N ASN A 29 -16.67 15.08 4.22
CA ASN A 29 -17.37 15.41 5.46
C ASN A 29 -16.43 15.77 6.63
N ILE A 30 -15.60 16.79 6.40
CA ILE A 30 -14.74 17.50 7.36
C ILE A 30 -14.87 19.01 7.15
N SER A 31 -14.58 19.82 8.18
CA SER A 31 -14.71 21.27 8.01
C SER A 31 -13.62 21.85 7.10
N PRO A 32 -13.90 22.92 6.34
CA PRO A 32 -12.89 23.60 5.52
C PRO A 32 -11.70 24.09 6.35
N GLY A 33 -11.95 24.50 7.60
CA GLY A 33 -10.89 24.87 8.55
C GLY A 33 -10.05 23.67 9.01
N TYR A 34 -10.60 22.45 9.03
CA TYR A 34 -9.81 21.24 9.25
C TYR A 34 -8.89 20.96 8.05
N VAL A 35 -9.40 21.07 6.82
CA VAL A 35 -8.59 20.95 5.58
C VAL A 35 -7.43 21.95 5.59
N CYS A 36 -7.72 23.23 5.87
CA CYS A 36 -6.69 24.27 5.96
C CYS A 36 -5.60 23.94 6.99
N ARG A 37 -5.99 23.43 8.17
CA ARG A 37 -5.01 23.05 9.21
C ARG A 37 -4.14 21.86 8.82
N LEU A 38 -4.68 20.91 8.06
CA LEU A 38 -3.90 19.80 7.49
C LEU A 38 -2.91 20.31 6.43
N GLU A 39 -3.36 21.19 5.52
CA GLU A 39 -2.52 21.74 4.44
C GLU A 39 -1.40 22.67 4.94
N THR A 40 -1.61 23.29 6.10
CA THR A 40 -0.64 24.22 6.74
C THR A 40 0.20 23.56 7.82
N GLU A 41 0.06 22.24 8.02
CA GLU A 41 0.76 21.47 9.06
C GLU A 41 0.54 21.98 10.49
N SER A 42 -0.47 22.83 10.71
CA SER A 42 -0.88 23.26 12.06
C SER A 42 -1.67 22.16 12.80
N ARG A 43 -1.92 21.03 12.14
CA ARG A 43 -2.36 19.77 12.73
C ARG A 43 -1.71 18.60 12.00
N ASP A 44 -0.91 17.84 12.73
CA ASP A 44 -0.16 16.65 12.28
C ASP A 44 -0.87 15.34 12.64
N ASN A 45 -1.70 15.35 13.68
CA ASN A 45 -2.44 14.17 14.13
C ASN A 45 -3.84 14.09 13.48
N ILE A 46 -3.89 13.49 12.29
CA ILE A 46 -5.12 13.09 11.58
C ILE A 46 -5.47 11.65 11.95
N SER A 47 -6.75 11.37 12.23
CA SER A 47 -7.18 9.97 12.41
C SER A 47 -7.13 9.21 11.09
N MET A 48 -6.84 7.91 11.13
CA MET A 48 -6.81 7.05 9.95
C MET A 48 -8.12 7.05 9.15
N ASP A 49 -9.29 7.23 9.79
CA ASP A 49 -10.58 7.38 9.08
C ASP A 49 -10.58 8.58 8.11
N TYR A 50 -10.27 9.77 8.64
CA TYR A 50 -10.20 10.99 7.82
C TYR A 50 -9.10 10.92 6.75
N PHE A 51 -7.94 10.33 7.08
CA PHE A 51 -6.88 10.11 6.10
C PHE A 51 -7.36 9.20 4.95
N SER A 52 -7.98 8.05 5.28
CA SER A 52 -8.52 7.10 4.30
C SER A 52 -9.57 7.74 3.39
N ARG A 53 -10.47 8.56 3.96
CA ARG A 53 -11.48 9.30 3.20
C ARG A 53 -10.84 10.29 2.22
N LEU A 54 -9.82 11.04 2.67
CA LEU A 54 -9.06 11.97 1.82
C LEU A 54 -8.31 11.24 0.70
N ALA A 55 -7.55 10.20 1.04
CA ALA A 55 -6.78 9.40 0.09
C ALA A 55 -7.70 8.78 -0.98
N LYS A 56 -8.86 8.24 -0.57
CA LYS A 56 -9.85 7.69 -1.49
C LYS A 56 -10.45 8.75 -2.40
N ARG A 57 -10.81 9.93 -1.86
CA ARG A 57 -11.41 11.00 -2.66
C ARG A 57 -10.42 11.58 -3.66
N LEU A 58 -9.18 11.78 -3.24
CA LEU A 58 -8.13 12.34 -4.09
C LEU A 58 -7.49 11.28 -5.00
N LYS A 59 -7.86 10.00 -4.87
CA LYS A 59 -7.27 8.86 -5.58
C LYS A 59 -5.75 8.83 -5.41
N MET A 60 -5.29 9.00 -4.17
CA MET A 60 -3.88 9.05 -3.82
C MET A 60 -3.18 7.73 -4.15
N PRO A 61 -2.12 7.74 -4.99
CA PRO A 61 -1.31 6.56 -5.25
C PRO A 61 -0.69 6.02 -3.97
N ALA A 62 -0.62 4.69 -3.84
CA ALA A 62 -0.03 4.02 -2.68
C ALA A 62 1.44 4.40 -2.44
N SER A 63 2.18 4.73 -3.50
CA SER A 63 3.57 5.22 -3.41
C SER A 63 3.68 6.50 -2.58
N ILE A 64 2.71 7.41 -2.71
CA ILE A 64 2.66 8.67 -1.96
C ILE A 64 2.31 8.41 -0.50
N ILE A 65 1.38 7.48 -0.23
CA ILE A 65 1.00 7.10 1.13
C ILE A 65 2.20 6.52 1.89
N LEU A 66 2.98 5.65 1.24
CA LEU A 66 4.19 5.04 1.80
C LEU A 66 5.31 6.05 2.06
N GLU A 67 5.43 7.09 1.23
CA GLU A 67 6.41 8.17 1.43
C GLU A 67 6.07 9.03 2.64
N ILE A 68 4.77 9.29 2.88
CA ILE A 68 4.28 10.16 3.95
C ILE A 68 4.27 9.42 5.30
N TYR A 69 3.96 8.13 5.28
CA TYR A 69 3.85 7.29 6.47
C TYR A 69 4.65 6.00 6.28
N PRO A 70 6.00 6.07 6.30
CA PRO A 70 6.83 4.88 6.21
C PRO A 70 6.58 3.92 7.39
N ASP A 71 6.26 4.47 8.57
CA ASP A 71 6.16 3.72 9.83
C ASP A 71 4.72 3.28 10.18
N CYS A 72 3.68 3.85 9.55
CA CYS A 72 2.29 3.45 9.87
C CYS A 72 1.87 2.09 9.31
N PHE A 73 2.73 1.42 8.56
CA PHE A 73 2.60 -0.01 8.24
C PHE A 73 3.35 -0.91 9.25
N VAL A 74 4.04 -0.32 10.22
CA VAL A 74 4.91 -1.02 11.18
C VAL A 74 4.32 -0.99 12.60
N ASP A 75 3.54 0.05 12.95
CA ASP A 75 3.11 0.26 14.34
C ASP A 75 1.79 -0.42 14.76
N ASP A 76 1.10 -1.14 13.86
CA ASP A 76 -0.08 -1.95 14.22
C ASP A 76 -0.01 -3.42 13.74
N ILE A 77 1.21 -3.98 13.69
CA ILE A 77 1.39 -5.44 13.78
C ILE A 77 1.27 -5.83 15.26
N SER A 78 0.22 -5.35 15.92
CA SER A 78 -0.12 -5.69 17.29
C SER A 78 -0.93 -7.00 17.30
N GLY A 79 -0.22 -8.11 17.06
CA GLY A 79 -0.71 -9.45 17.44
C GLY A 79 -1.10 -10.42 16.33
N VAL A 80 -1.03 -10.03 15.06
CA VAL A 80 -1.07 -11.02 13.96
C VAL A 80 0.09 -10.76 13.00
N ILE A 81 1.17 -11.51 13.20
CA ILE A 81 2.23 -11.58 12.19
C ILE A 81 1.63 -12.38 11.04
N PHE A 82 1.03 -11.69 10.08
CA PHE A 82 0.74 -12.30 8.80
C PHE A 82 2.04 -12.27 8.00
N THR A 83 2.65 -13.44 7.80
CA THR A 83 3.74 -13.53 6.82
C THR A 83 3.18 -13.19 5.44
N LEU A 84 4.05 -12.74 4.52
CA LEU A 84 3.59 -12.37 3.17
C LEU A 84 2.90 -13.55 2.46
N ASP A 85 3.34 -14.77 2.75
CA ASP A 85 2.76 -15.98 2.21
C ASP A 85 1.37 -16.29 2.81
N GLU A 86 1.12 -15.99 4.09
CA GLU A 86 -0.22 -16.05 4.70
C GLU A 86 -1.20 -15.02 4.10
N LEU A 87 -0.72 -13.78 3.85
CA LEU A 87 -1.52 -12.75 3.19
C LEU A 87 -1.97 -13.17 1.79
N ILE A 88 -1.09 -13.86 1.05
CA ILE A 88 -1.40 -14.38 -0.29
C ILE A 88 -2.45 -15.50 -0.21
N VAL A 89 -2.38 -16.39 0.78
CA VAL A 89 -3.33 -17.49 0.92
C VAL A 89 -4.73 -16.97 1.29
N HIS A 90 -4.81 -16.03 2.25
CA HIS A 90 -6.08 -15.56 2.79
C HIS A 90 -6.68 -14.38 2.03
N GLY A 91 -5.87 -13.58 1.34
CA GLY A 91 -6.33 -12.41 0.59
C GLY A 91 -7.09 -12.76 -0.69
N ASN A 92 -8.00 -11.87 -1.11
CA ASN A 92 -8.60 -11.91 -2.45
C ASN A 92 -7.97 -10.81 -3.29
N PHE A 93 -7.42 -11.17 -4.45
CA PHE A 93 -6.73 -10.24 -5.34
C PHE A 93 -6.90 -10.66 -6.80
N ILE A 94 -6.55 -9.76 -7.72
CA ILE A 94 -6.51 -10.05 -9.15
C ILE A 94 -5.06 -10.27 -9.56
N PHE A 95 -4.76 -11.41 -10.17
CA PHE A 95 -3.45 -11.72 -10.73
C PHE A 95 -3.58 -12.03 -12.21
N ALA A 96 -2.75 -11.41 -13.06
CA ALA A 96 -2.81 -11.58 -14.52
C ALA A 96 -4.24 -11.42 -15.10
N LYS A 97 -4.99 -10.42 -14.61
CA LYS A 97 -6.40 -10.13 -14.97
C LYS A 97 -7.39 -11.25 -14.64
N LYS A 98 -7.04 -12.19 -13.76
CA LYS A 98 -7.90 -13.26 -13.24
C LYS A 98 -8.05 -13.11 -11.73
N ASP A 99 -9.22 -13.47 -11.19
CA ASP A 99 -9.40 -13.55 -9.74
C ASP A 99 -8.48 -14.62 -9.13
N SER A 100 -7.97 -14.37 -7.93
CA SER A 100 -7.06 -15.26 -7.21
C SER A 100 -7.76 -16.55 -6.79
N ASP A 101 -7.72 -17.57 -7.65
CA ASP A 101 -8.11 -18.93 -7.30
C ASP A 101 -7.07 -19.62 -6.39
N ILE A 102 -7.43 -20.79 -5.86
CA ILE A 102 -6.56 -21.54 -4.95
C ILE A 102 -5.20 -21.91 -5.57
N HIS A 103 -5.13 -22.11 -6.88
CA HIS A 103 -3.90 -22.50 -7.56
C HIS A 103 -2.96 -21.31 -7.77
N ILE A 104 -3.51 -20.13 -8.07
CA ILE A 104 -2.77 -18.87 -8.13
C ILE A 104 -2.18 -18.58 -6.74
N LYS A 105 -3.01 -18.67 -5.70
CA LYS A 105 -2.59 -18.44 -4.31
C LYS A 105 -1.44 -19.36 -3.89
N LEU A 106 -1.60 -20.67 -4.07
CA LEU A 106 -0.55 -21.64 -3.72
C LEU A 106 0.73 -21.48 -4.55
N GLY A 107 0.61 -21.07 -5.82
CA GLY A 107 1.77 -20.82 -6.67
C GLY A 107 2.58 -19.60 -6.22
N LEU A 108 1.91 -18.49 -5.97
CA LEU A 108 2.55 -17.28 -5.44
C LEU A 108 3.11 -17.49 -4.04
N GLN A 109 2.42 -18.25 -3.19
CA GLN A 109 2.91 -18.62 -1.86
C GLN A 109 4.28 -19.31 -1.94
N ARG A 110 4.43 -20.31 -2.82
CA ARG A 110 5.71 -21.03 -3.00
C ARG A 110 6.82 -20.12 -3.52
N ILE A 111 6.51 -19.23 -4.47
CA ILE A 111 7.49 -18.27 -5.00
C ILE A 111 7.99 -17.36 -3.88
N VAL A 112 7.08 -16.83 -3.04
CA VAL A 112 7.46 -15.97 -1.91
C VAL A 112 8.30 -16.74 -0.88
N GLN A 113 7.92 -17.96 -0.53
CA GLN A 113 8.70 -18.79 0.40
C GLN A 113 10.12 -19.08 -0.11
N GLU A 114 10.29 -19.40 -1.39
CA GLU A 114 11.62 -19.63 -1.97
C GLU A 114 12.42 -18.34 -2.15
N LEU A 115 11.75 -17.20 -2.39
CA LEU A 115 12.39 -15.89 -2.40
C LEU A 115 12.94 -15.53 -1.02
N GLU A 116 12.14 -15.70 0.03
CA GLU A 116 12.56 -15.50 1.42
C GLU A 116 13.74 -16.42 1.79
N ARG A 117 13.67 -17.70 1.41
CA ARG A 117 14.78 -18.65 1.57
C ARG A 117 16.04 -18.18 0.85
N HIS A 118 15.92 -17.72 -0.39
CA HIS A 118 17.07 -17.23 -1.16
C HIS A 118 17.69 -15.98 -0.55
N ILE A 119 16.88 -15.05 -0.04
CA ILE A 119 17.36 -13.85 0.66
C ILE A 119 18.18 -14.24 1.90
N LEU A 120 17.74 -15.25 2.64
CA LEU A 120 18.42 -15.73 3.85
C LEU A 120 19.72 -16.49 3.54
N CYS A 121 19.70 -17.40 2.57
CA CYS A 121 20.82 -18.31 2.32
C CYS A 121 21.78 -17.85 1.22
N LYS A 122 21.30 -17.06 0.24
CA LYS A 122 22.06 -16.49 -0.91
C LYS A 122 22.89 -17.52 -1.67
N THR A 123 22.40 -18.76 -1.80
CA THR A 123 23.10 -19.84 -2.50
C THR A 123 22.60 -19.98 -3.94
N ARG A 124 23.48 -20.45 -4.84
CA ARG A 124 23.09 -20.83 -6.22
C ARG A 124 21.98 -21.87 -6.26
N GLU A 125 21.94 -22.76 -5.28
CA GLU A 125 20.89 -23.77 -5.16
C GLU A 125 19.53 -23.16 -4.85
N SER A 126 19.48 -22.23 -3.88
CA SER A 126 18.22 -21.51 -3.57
C SER A 126 17.75 -20.63 -4.72
N GLU A 127 18.69 -20.02 -5.46
CA GLU A 127 18.38 -19.26 -6.68
C GLU A 127 17.75 -20.16 -7.75
N ALA A 128 18.35 -21.32 -8.01
CA ALA A 128 17.83 -22.29 -8.98
C ALA A 128 16.44 -22.80 -8.62
N ARG A 129 16.17 -23.01 -7.32
CA ARG A 129 14.85 -23.40 -6.82
C ARG A 129 13.79 -22.31 -7.02
N LEU A 130 14.13 -21.06 -6.71
CA LEU A 130 13.26 -19.91 -6.94
C LEU A 130 12.91 -19.78 -8.43
N LEU A 131 13.92 -19.82 -9.30
CA LEU A 131 13.70 -19.76 -10.76
C LEU A 131 12.83 -20.92 -11.25
N SER A 132 13.06 -22.13 -10.73
CA SER A 132 12.24 -23.30 -11.06
C SER A 132 10.76 -23.11 -10.70
N GLU A 133 10.46 -22.55 -9.52
CA GLU A 133 9.07 -22.29 -9.12
C GLU A 133 8.42 -21.16 -9.96
N ILE A 134 9.19 -20.13 -10.31
CA ILE A 134 8.73 -19.06 -11.21
C ILE A 134 8.38 -19.63 -12.59
N ASP A 135 9.25 -20.46 -13.17
CA ASP A 135 9.04 -21.05 -14.48
C ASP A 135 7.80 -21.96 -14.49
N LYS A 136 7.65 -22.84 -13.48
CA LYS A 136 6.45 -23.69 -13.32
C LYS A 136 5.16 -22.87 -13.22
N PHE A 137 5.22 -21.73 -12.52
CA PHE A 137 4.07 -20.88 -12.32
C PHE A 137 3.70 -20.14 -13.61
N LYS A 138 4.71 -19.61 -14.32
CA LYS A 138 4.56 -18.95 -15.61
C LYS A 138 3.99 -19.87 -16.69
N ASP A 139 4.45 -21.12 -16.76
CA ASP A 139 3.94 -22.08 -17.75
C ASP A 139 2.45 -22.42 -17.55
N LYS A 140 1.91 -22.10 -16.37
CA LYS A 140 0.53 -22.42 -15.99
C LYS A 140 -0.46 -21.25 -16.18
N TYR A 141 0.00 -20.00 -16.32
CA TYR A 141 -0.85 -18.80 -16.30
C TYR A 141 -0.44 -17.71 -17.28
#